data_AF-A0A3D3Q7U5-F1
#
_entry.id   AF-A0A3D3Q7U5-F1
#
_cell.length_a   1.000
_cell.length_b   1.000
_cell.length_c   1.000
_cell.angle_alpha   90.00
_cell.angle_beta   90.00
_cell.angle_gamma   90.00
#
_symmetry.space_group_name_H-M   'P 1'
#
loop_
_entity.id
_entity.type
_entity.pdbx_description
1 polymer ?
#
loop_
_entity_poly.entity_id
_entity_poly.type
_entity_poly.pdbx_seq_one_letter_code
_entity_poly.pdbx_strand_id
1 'polypeptide(L)'
;SYPWHEEQAWLATTRPNVWAEVSLFDIFSPVTMGSRLLRWIDLAPTDKLIAGTDGHGEPEVFWFAAGVLREGWATVRATLTEAGVREAWLARAERRIFEENARELYGV
;
A
#
# COMPACT_ATOMS: atom_id res chain seq x y z
N SER A 1 2.84 12.64 -7.77
CA SER A 1 3.72 11.56 -8.27
C SER A 1 3.51 11.36 -9.75
N TYR A 2 4.61 11.17 -10.49
CA TYR A 2 4.59 10.83 -11.92
C TYR A 2 3.76 9.53 -12.14
N PRO A 3 2.98 9.40 -13.22
CA PRO A 3 1.89 8.41 -13.34
C PRO A 3 2.31 6.94 -13.59
N TRP A 4 3.31 6.41 -12.87
CA TRP A 4 3.81 5.04 -13.09
C TRP A 4 3.45 4.04 -11.99
N HIS A 5 2.56 4.41 -11.07
CA HIS A 5 2.21 3.55 -9.94
C HIS A 5 1.49 2.29 -10.43
N GLU A 6 0.66 2.35 -11.48
CA GLU A 6 0.04 1.15 -12.04
C GLU A 6 1.07 0.21 -12.69
N GLU A 7 2.07 0.75 -13.38
CA GLU A 7 3.17 -0.01 -13.97
C GLU A 7 4.04 -0.67 -12.90
N GLN A 8 4.25 -0.03 -11.76
CA GLN A 8 4.92 -0.62 -10.60
C GLN A 8 4.14 -1.83 -10.06
N ALA A 9 2.82 -1.69 -9.88
CA ALA A 9 1.96 -2.79 -9.46
C ALA A 9 1.99 -3.94 -10.49
N TRP A 10 1.93 -3.61 -11.79
CA TRP A 10 2.03 -4.59 -12.88
C TRP A 10 3.36 -5.36 -12.86
N LEU A 11 4.49 -4.70 -12.59
CA LEU A 11 5.78 -5.36 -12.44
C LEU A 11 5.78 -6.34 -11.26
N ALA A 12 5.19 -5.97 -10.13
CA ALA A 12 5.04 -6.87 -8.98
C ALA A 12 4.15 -8.08 -9.31
N THR A 13 3.11 -7.91 -10.13
CA THR A 13 2.25 -9.03 -10.56
C THR A 13 2.97 -9.99 -11.50
N THR A 14 3.76 -9.46 -12.44
CA THR A 14 4.38 -10.26 -13.51
C THR A 14 5.72 -10.89 -13.14
N ARG A 15 6.41 -10.37 -12.11
CA ARG A 15 7.75 -10.86 -11.71
C ARG A 15 7.71 -11.47 -10.32
N PRO A 16 8.01 -12.78 -10.14
CA PRO A 16 7.83 -13.46 -8.86
C PRO A 16 8.65 -12.82 -7.72
N ASN A 17 9.82 -12.29 -8.03
CA ASN A 17 10.80 -11.72 -7.10
C ASN A 17 10.77 -10.18 -7.00
N VAL A 18 9.66 -9.55 -7.37
CA VAL A 18 9.49 -8.08 -7.30
C VAL A 18 8.33 -7.73 -6.38
N TRP A 19 8.56 -6.85 -5.41
CA TRP A 19 7.55 -6.26 -4.54
C TRP A 19 7.35 -4.78 -4.90
N ALA A 20 6.16 -4.25 -4.66
CA ALA A 20 5.83 -2.85 -4.89
C ALA A 20 5.65 -2.14 -3.55
N GLU A 21 6.31 -0.99 -3.40
CA GLU A 21 6.34 -0.20 -2.18
C GLU A 21 5.61 1.14 -2.45
N VAL A 22 4.74 1.55 -1.53
CA VAL A 22 3.70 2.61 -1.73
C VAL A 22 4.19 4.04 -1.50
N SER A 23 5.34 4.23 -0.88
CA SER A 23 5.74 5.48 -0.24
C SER A 23 5.83 6.70 -1.16
N LEU A 24 6.28 6.50 -2.41
CA LEU A 24 6.50 7.60 -3.36
C LEU A 24 5.21 8.31 -3.79
N PHE A 25 4.03 7.72 -3.57
CA PHE A 25 2.76 8.42 -3.77
C PHE A 25 1.96 8.67 -2.51
N ASP A 26 2.41 8.18 -1.36
CA ASP A 26 1.81 8.42 -0.06
C ASP A 26 1.97 9.89 0.34
N ILE A 27 3.21 10.30 0.66
CA ILE A 27 3.49 11.65 1.16
C ILE A 27 3.25 12.77 0.14
N PHE A 28 3.44 12.48 -1.15
CA PHE A 28 3.32 13.48 -2.23
C PHE A 28 1.92 13.59 -2.83
N SER A 29 0.97 12.74 -2.41
CA SER A 29 -0.36 12.70 -3.02
C SER A 29 -1.47 12.22 -2.07
N PRO A 30 -1.56 12.78 -0.84
CA PRO A 30 -2.41 12.24 0.23
C PRO A 30 -3.88 12.13 -0.17
N VAL A 31 -4.41 13.11 -0.91
CA VAL A 31 -5.82 13.14 -1.35
C VAL A 31 -6.20 11.94 -2.22
N THR A 32 -5.26 11.41 -3.01
CA THR A 32 -5.52 10.28 -3.93
C THR A 32 -4.94 8.97 -3.42
N MET A 33 -4.47 8.94 -2.16
CA MET A 33 -3.81 7.76 -1.61
C MET A 33 -4.74 6.54 -1.60
N GLY A 34 -5.97 6.69 -1.11
CA GLY A 34 -6.95 5.61 -1.07
C GLY A 34 -7.32 5.06 -2.44
N SER A 35 -7.57 5.92 -3.43
CA SER A 35 -7.93 5.48 -4.79
C SER A 35 -6.76 4.80 -5.51
N ARG A 36 -5.52 5.27 -5.31
CA ARG A 36 -4.32 4.62 -5.86
C ARG A 36 -4.03 3.27 -5.20
N LEU A 37 -4.17 3.18 -3.88
CA LEU A 37 -3.99 1.92 -3.17
C LEU A 37 -5.05 0.89 -3.58
N LEU A 38 -6.30 1.31 -3.77
CA LEU A 38 -7.35 0.44 -4.32
C LEU A 38 -6.97 -0.08 -5.71
N ARG A 39 -6.51 0.82 -6.58
CA ARG A 39 -6.04 0.46 -7.93
C ARG A 39 -4.88 -0.53 -7.91
N TRP A 40 -3.96 -0.40 -6.95
CA TRP A 40 -2.88 -1.37 -6.74
C TRP A 40 -3.37 -2.75 -6.35
N ILE A 41 -4.36 -2.81 -5.46
CA ILE A 41 -4.97 -4.08 -5.01
C ILE A 41 -5.71 -4.77 -6.17
N ASP A 42 -6.28 -4.01 -7.10
CA ASP A 42 -6.87 -4.56 -8.33
C ASP A 42 -5.82 -5.16 -9.28
N LEU A 43 -4.61 -4.60 -9.29
CA LEU A 43 -3.56 -4.96 -10.24
C LEU A 43 -2.60 -6.01 -9.70
N ALA A 44 -2.35 -6.03 -8.39
CA ALA A 44 -1.30 -6.81 -7.75
C ALA A 44 -1.75 -7.53 -6.48
N PRO A 45 -1.24 -8.74 -6.23
CA PRO A 45 -1.55 -9.49 -5.02
C PRO A 45 -1.06 -8.73 -3.78
N THR A 46 -1.90 -8.68 -2.74
CA THR A 46 -1.60 -7.98 -1.48
C THR A 46 -0.38 -8.53 -0.77
N ASP A 47 0.00 -9.79 -1.02
CA ASP A 47 1.22 -10.43 -0.52
C ASP A 47 2.51 -9.87 -1.15
N LYS A 48 2.40 -8.90 -2.07
CA LYS A 48 3.50 -8.26 -2.80
C LYS A 48 3.54 -6.74 -2.67
N LEU A 49 2.63 -6.17 -1.89
CA LEU A 49 2.54 -4.75 -1.63
C LEU A 49 3.15 -4.44 -0.26
N ILE A 50 3.96 -3.40 -0.16
CA ILE A 50 4.70 -3.06 1.06
C ILE A 50 4.43 -1.60 1.43
N ALA A 51 4.09 -1.38 2.70
CA ALA A 51 4.01 -0.06 3.30
C ALA A 51 5.41 0.57 3.49
N GLY A 52 5.51 1.86 3.21
CA GLY A 52 6.66 2.70 3.51
C GLY A 52 6.23 4.16 3.45
N THR A 53 7.06 5.05 4.00
CA THR A 53 6.69 6.46 4.21
C THR A 53 7.42 7.45 3.31
N ASP A 54 8.57 7.06 2.73
CA ASP A 54 9.52 7.96 2.03
C ASP A 54 9.92 9.16 2.90
N GLY A 55 9.74 9.03 4.22
CA GLY A 55 9.99 10.09 5.17
C GLY A 55 11.48 10.38 5.23
N HIS A 56 11.83 11.66 5.24
CA HIS A 56 13.20 12.12 5.38
C HIS A 56 13.27 13.39 6.22
N GLY A 57 14.41 13.64 6.86
CA GLY A 57 14.61 14.81 7.71
C GLY A 57 13.88 14.66 9.04
N GLU A 58 12.82 15.44 9.25
CA GLU A 58 12.13 15.53 10.54
C GLU A 58 11.29 14.27 10.84
N PRO A 59 11.29 13.76 12.09
CA PRO A 59 10.48 12.60 12.51
C PRO A 59 8.99 12.70 12.17
N GLU A 60 8.45 13.92 12.19
CA GLU A 60 7.06 14.24 11.87
C GLU A 60 6.69 13.85 10.43
N VAL A 61 7.66 13.84 9.51
CA VAL A 61 7.44 13.45 8.12
C VAL A 61 7.10 11.95 8.03
N PHE A 62 7.81 11.12 8.80
CA PHE A 62 7.54 9.68 8.88
C PHE A 62 6.15 9.42 9.48
N TRP A 63 5.82 10.14 10.55
CA TRP A 63 4.52 10.00 11.21
C TRP A 63 3.37 10.45 10.31
N PHE A 64 3.52 11.59 9.62
CA PHE A 64 2.53 12.12 8.71
C PHE A 64 2.21 11.15 7.57
N ALA A 65 3.22 10.64 6.88
CA ALA A 65 3.05 9.66 5.80
C ALA A 65 2.38 8.38 6.30
N ALA A 66 2.84 7.82 7.43
CA ALA A 66 2.18 6.65 8.02
C ALA A 66 0.69 6.90 8.35
N GLY A 67 0.33 8.12 8.77
CA GLY A 67 -1.06 8.55 8.94
C GLY A 67 -1.84 8.58 7.63
N VAL A 68 -1.29 9.19 6.58
CA VAL A 68 -1.89 9.26 5.24
C VAL A 68 -2.15 7.86 4.68
N LEU A 69 -1.19 6.95 4.80
CA LEU A 69 -1.34 5.56 4.37
C LEU A 69 -2.45 4.84 5.15
N ARG A 70 -2.58 5.10 6.46
CA ARG A 70 -3.66 4.54 7.29
C ARG A 70 -5.05 5.06 6.89
N GLU A 71 -5.17 6.36 6.62
CA GLU A 71 -6.41 6.95 6.10
C GLU A 71 -6.77 6.43 4.71
N GLY A 72 -5.76 6.27 3.84
CA GLY A 72 -5.92 5.65 2.53
C GLY A 72 -6.42 4.21 2.63
N TRP A 73 -5.86 3.40 3.53
CA TRP A 73 -6.35 2.05 3.79
C TRP A 73 -7.78 2.03 4.33
N ALA A 74 -8.16 2.97 5.21
CA ALA A 74 -9.54 3.06 5.70
C ALA A 74 -10.54 3.28 4.55
N THR A 75 -10.17 4.10 3.57
CA THR A 75 -10.96 4.31 2.35
C THR A 75 -11.09 3.02 1.53
N VAL A 76 -9.95 2.34 1.26
CA VAL A 76 -9.92 1.05 0.55
C VAL A 76 -10.80 0.01 1.25
N ARG A 77 -10.63 -0.12 2.57
CA ARG A 77 -11.37 -1.10 3.38
C ARG A 77 -12.87 -0.83 3.33
N ALA A 78 -13.30 0.43 3.41
CA ALA A 78 -14.70 0.80 3.27
C ALA A 78 -15.24 0.38 1.90
N THR A 79 -14.55 0.75 0.81
CA THR A 79 -14.97 0.40 -0.56
C THR A 79 -15.07 -1.11 -0.77
N LEU A 80 -14.07 -1.88 -0.32
CA LEU A 80 -14.09 -3.34 -0.47
C LEU A 80 -15.15 -4.01 0.42
N THR A 81 -15.42 -3.45 1.60
CA THR A 81 -16.51 -3.93 2.48
C THR A 81 -17.86 -3.73 1.83
N GLU A 82 -18.11 -2.55 1.24
CA GLU A 82 -19.33 -2.26 0.48
C GLU A 82 -19.49 -3.19 -0.73
N ALA A 83 -18.38 -3.57 -1.37
CA ALA A 83 -18.37 -4.56 -2.45
C ALA A 83 -18.55 -6.01 -1.98
N GLY A 84 -18.68 -6.27 -0.68
CA GLY A 84 -18.92 -7.61 -0.12
C GLY A 84 -17.66 -8.46 0.09
N VAL A 85 -16.47 -7.86 0.11
CA VAL A 85 -15.23 -8.57 0.42
C VAL A 85 -15.25 -9.04 1.88
N ARG A 86 -14.84 -10.29 2.11
CA ARG A 86 -14.85 -10.90 3.43
C ARG A 86 -13.84 -10.22 4.37
N GLU A 87 -14.27 -9.94 5.60
CA GLU A 87 -13.43 -9.37 6.67
C GLU A 87 -12.12 -10.13 6.88
N ALA A 88 -12.15 -11.47 6.80
CA ALA A 88 -10.95 -12.29 6.93
C ALA A 88 -9.88 -11.98 5.85
N TRP A 89 -10.31 -11.64 4.64
CA TRP A 89 -9.41 -11.22 3.57
C TRP A 89 -8.88 -9.81 3.81
N LEU A 90 -9.76 -8.87 4.21
CA LEU A 90 -9.39 -7.48 4.53
C LEU A 90 -8.33 -7.43 5.64
N ALA A 91 -8.59 -8.14 6.74
CA ALA A 91 -7.66 -8.22 7.87
C ALA A 91 -6.32 -8.85 7.48
N ARG A 92 -6.32 -9.85 6.58
CA ARG A 92 -5.07 -10.42 6.06
C ARG A 92 -4.33 -9.42 5.18
N ALA A 93 -5.02 -8.79 4.25
CA ALA A 93 -4.43 -7.80 3.35
C ALA A 93 -3.79 -6.65 4.14
N GLU A 94 -4.47 -6.15 5.17
CA GLU A 94 -3.92 -5.12 6.07
C GLU A 94 -2.61 -5.57 6.72
N ARG A 95 -2.59 -6.73 7.37
CA ARG A 95 -1.36 -7.22 8.02
C ARG A 95 -0.22 -7.45 7.03
N ARG A 96 -0.52 -8.01 5.85
CA ARG A 96 0.48 -8.24 4.78
C ARG A 96 1.08 -6.93 4.30
N ILE A 97 0.25 -5.95 3.93
CA ILE A 97 0.69 -4.65 3.41
C ILE A 97 1.49 -3.87 4.45
N PHE A 98 0.99 -3.78 5.68
CA PHE A 98 1.55 -2.89 6.70
C PHE A 98 2.74 -3.49 7.48
N GLU A 99 2.95 -4.81 7.45
CA GLU A 99 3.99 -5.43 8.28
C GLU A 99 4.55 -6.73 7.69
N GLU A 100 3.70 -7.76 7.51
CA GLU A 100 4.18 -9.14 7.31
C GLU A 100 5.01 -9.29 6.02
N ASN A 101 4.66 -8.59 4.93
CA ASN A 101 5.44 -8.65 3.67
C ASN A 101 6.83 -8.04 3.83
N ALA A 102 6.95 -6.92 4.54
CA ALA A 102 8.22 -6.25 4.76
C ALA A 102 9.15 -7.12 5.62
N ARG A 103 8.61 -7.70 6.70
CA ARG A 103 9.33 -8.64 7.56
C ARG A 103 9.86 -9.85 6.79
N GLU A 104 9.02 -10.46 5.97
CA GLU A 104 9.39 -11.61 5.14
C GLU A 104 10.46 -11.24 4.11
N LEU A 105 10.32 -10.10 3.43
CA LEU A 105 11.27 -9.66 2.40
C LEU A 105 12.63 -9.25 2.99
N TYR A 106 12.63 -8.53 4.12
CA TYR A 106 13.85 -7.98 4.72
C TYR A 106 14.47 -8.89 5.81
N GLY A 107 13.77 -9.94 6.24
CA GLY A 107 14.27 -10.90 7.23
C GLY A 107 14.31 -10.35 8.66
N VAL A 108 13.28 -9.59 9.08
CA VAL A 108 13.22 -8.88 10.38
C VAL A 108 11.98 -9.18 11.23
#